data_AF-A0A017RRC7-F1
#
_entry.id   AF-A0A017RRC7-F1
#
_cell.length_a   1.000
_cell.length_b   1.000
_cell.length_c   1.000
_cell.angle_alpha   90.00
_cell.angle_beta   90.00
_cell.angle_gamma   90.00
#
_symmetry.space_group_name_H-M   'P 1'
#
loop_
_entity.id
_entity.type
_entity.pdbx_description
1 polymer ?
#
loop_
_entity_poly.entity_id
_entity_poly.type
_entity_poly.pdbx_seq_one_letter_code
_entity_poly.pdbx_strand_id
1 'polypeptide(L)'
;MVYISKIIWISKDALEAEVIITDGLYELKCFSQPMNYDINHMIEEPLYCYNVKNLVKAWETEFSVVKLTEYFAYNIYAQVVDKEVGLIKLGDIKMQVEKNILPGDIKDNDYISYYCQRIDLM
;
A
#
# COMPACT_ATOMS: atom_id res chain seq x y z
N MET A 1 6.98 4.49 -12.41
CA MET A 1 5.62 4.94 -12.88
C MET A 1 4.60 3.95 -12.35
N VAL A 2 3.61 4.38 -11.56
CA VAL A 2 2.67 3.48 -10.88
C VAL A 2 1.34 3.42 -11.63
N TYR A 3 0.83 2.24 -11.94
CA TYR A 3 -0.41 2.07 -12.71
C TYR A 3 -1.19 0.80 -12.36
N ILE A 4 -2.46 0.77 -12.76
CA ILE A 4 -3.33 -0.40 -12.63
C ILE A 4 -3.00 -1.42 -13.72
N SER A 5 -2.42 -2.57 -13.37
CA SER A 5 -2.10 -3.62 -14.35
C SER A 5 -3.27 -4.59 -14.57
N LYS A 6 -4.17 -4.74 -13.59
CA LYS A 6 -5.30 -5.68 -13.66
C LYS A 6 -6.47 -5.23 -12.80
N ILE A 7 -7.69 -5.51 -13.27
CA ILE A 7 -8.95 -5.32 -12.54
C ILE A 7 -9.70 -6.64 -12.52
N ILE A 8 -10.16 -7.05 -11.34
CA ILE A 8 -10.97 -8.24 -11.11
C ILE A 8 -12.24 -7.79 -10.38
N TRP A 9 -13.35 -7.72 -11.10
CA TRP A 9 -14.62 -7.29 -10.55
C TRP A 9 -15.16 -8.31 -9.55
N ILE A 10 -15.45 -7.84 -8.33
CA ILE A 10 -16.23 -8.58 -7.33
C ILE A 10 -17.71 -8.36 -7.64
N SER A 11 -18.10 -7.10 -7.83
CA SER A 11 -19.46 -6.69 -8.22
C SER A 11 -19.40 -5.44 -9.07
N LYS A 12 -19.84 -5.53 -10.33
CA LYS A 12 -19.93 -4.36 -11.22
C LYS A 12 -21.01 -3.39 -10.78
N ASP A 13 -22.12 -3.89 -10.27
CA ASP A 13 -23.25 -3.05 -9.84
C ASP A 13 -22.90 -2.23 -8.59
N ALA A 14 -22.10 -2.81 -7.69
CA ALA A 14 -21.62 -2.11 -6.48
C ALA A 14 -20.32 -1.32 -6.71
N LEU A 15 -19.79 -1.33 -7.95
CA LEU A 15 -18.47 -0.80 -8.31
C LEU A 15 -17.38 -1.31 -7.37
N GLU A 16 -17.37 -2.61 -7.10
CA GLU A 16 -16.45 -3.25 -6.15
C GLU A 16 -15.50 -4.17 -6.90
N ALA A 17 -14.19 -3.97 -6.71
CA ALA A 17 -13.18 -4.74 -7.41
C ALA A 17 -11.91 -4.96 -6.58
N GLU A 18 -11.19 -6.01 -6.95
CA GLU A 18 -9.76 -6.15 -6.69
C GLU A 18 -8.98 -5.55 -7.83
N VAL A 19 -7.92 -4.81 -7.51
CA VAL A 19 -7.01 -4.22 -8.50
C VAL A 19 -5.59 -4.63 -8.20
N ILE A 20 -4.80 -4.86 -9.24
CA ILE A 20 -3.36 -5.02 -9.12
C ILE A 20 -2.72 -3.70 -9.53
N ILE A 21 -1.97 -3.10 -8.62
CA ILE A 21 -1.22 -1.87 -8.83
C ILE A 21 0.26 -2.22 -8.83
N THR A 22 1.01 -1.65 -9.79
CA THR A 22 2.43 -1.91 -9.93
C THR A 22 3.21 -0.68 -10.36
N ASP A 23 4.46 -0.60 -9.95
CA ASP A 23 5.47 0.31 -10.49
C ASP A 23 6.40 -0.34 -11.53
N GLY A 24 6.16 -1.62 -11.86
CA GLY A 24 7.01 -2.46 -12.71
C GLY A 24 8.02 -3.32 -11.94
N LEU A 25 8.22 -3.08 -10.63
CA LEU A 25 9.10 -3.86 -9.75
C LEU A 25 8.31 -4.58 -8.66
N TYR A 26 7.36 -3.89 -8.04
CA TYR A 26 6.49 -4.39 -6.99
C TYR A 26 5.05 -4.45 -7.49
N GLU A 27 4.30 -5.44 -7.01
CA GLU A 27 2.88 -5.59 -7.30
C GLU A 27 2.09 -5.71 -6.00
N LEU A 28 1.02 -4.92 -5.88
CA LEU A 28 0.11 -4.95 -4.75
C LEU A 28 -1.31 -5.22 -5.25
N LYS A 29 -1.92 -6.27 -4.70
CA LYS A 29 -3.38 -6.45 -4.75
C LYS A 29 -4.04 -5.50 -3.76
N CYS A 30 -4.86 -4.59 -4.27
CA CYS A 30 -5.64 -3.63 -3.51
C CYS A 30 -7.14 -3.88 -3.70
N PHE A 31 -7.92 -3.39 -2.74
CA PHE A 31 -9.37 -3.33 -2.80
C PHE A 31 -9.80 -1.94 -3.29
N SER A 32 -10.83 -1.84 -4.12
CA SER A 32 -11.37 -0.56 -4.54
C SER A 32 -12.89 -0.57 -4.58
N GLN A 33 -13.48 0.43 -3.93
CA GLN A 33 -14.91 0.71 -3.97
C GLN A 33 -15.15 2.18 -3.61
N PRO A 34 -15.64 3.03 -4.55
CA PRO A 34 -16.05 2.69 -5.90
C PRO A 34 -14.87 2.52 -6.88
N MET A 35 -14.86 1.45 -7.66
CA MET A 35 -13.89 1.19 -8.71
C MET A 35 -14.32 1.90 -10.01
N ASN A 36 -13.69 3.04 -10.30
CA ASN A 36 -14.01 3.90 -11.45
C ASN A 36 -12.87 4.01 -12.49
N TYR A 37 -11.75 3.34 -12.24
CA TYR A 37 -10.55 3.46 -13.08
C TYR A 37 -10.48 2.35 -14.15
N ASP A 38 -9.69 2.61 -15.18
CA ASP A 38 -9.38 1.64 -16.24
C ASP A 38 -7.99 1.01 -16.04
N ILE A 39 -7.74 -0.11 -16.73
CA ILE A 39 -6.40 -0.69 -16.83
C ILE A 39 -5.46 0.33 -17.47
N ASN A 40 -4.22 0.41 -16.97
CA ASN A 40 -3.19 1.40 -17.29
C ASN A 40 -3.48 2.82 -16.79
N HIS A 41 -4.54 3.02 -15.98
CA HIS A 41 -4.70 4.28 -15.28
C HIS A 41 -3.51 4.50 -14.34
N MET A 42 -2.97 5.73 -14.37
CA MET A 42 -1.83 6.15 -13.57
C MET A 42 -2.28 6.52 -12.17
N ILE A 43 -1.54 6.07 -11.15
CA ILE A 43 -1.84 6.35 -9.75
C ILE A 43 -0.81 7.34 -9.22
N GLU A 44 -1.27 8.53 -8.83
CA GLU A 44 -0.43 9.56 -8.22
C GLU A 44 -0.66 9.68 -6.71
N GLU A 45 -1.88 9.38 -6.30
CA GLU A 45 -2.39 9.38 -4.94
C GLU A 45 -1.87 8.18 -4.15
N PRO A 46 -1.64 8.33 -2.83
CA PRO A 46 -1.21 7.21 -2.00
C PRO A 46 -2.33 6.21 -1.76
N LEU A 47 -1.99 4.92 -1.80
CA LEU A 47 -2.90 3.84 -1.43
C LEU A 47 -3.09 3.80 0.09
N TYR A 48 -4.30 3.53 0.57
CA TYR A 48 -4.58 3.53 2.01
C TYR A 48 -4.33 2.15 2.63
N CYS A 49 -3.51 2.09 3.69
CA CYS A 49 -3.24 0.85 4.43
C CYS A 49 -4.23 0.69 5.59
N TYR A 50 -5.17 -0.25 5.45
CA TYR A 50 -6.18 -0.55 6.46
C TYR A 50 -5.68 -1.59 7.49
N ASN A 51 -6.04 -1.35 8.76
CA ASN A 51 -5.73 -2.19 9.92
C ASN A 51 -4.23 -2.57 10.01
N VAL A 52 -3.38 -1.55 10.03
CA VAL A 52 -1.93 -1.72 10.18
C VAL A 52 -1.59 -2.19 11.59
N LYS A 53 -0.66 -3.13 11.72
CA LYS A 53 -0.21 -3.68 12.99
C LYS A 53 1.29 -3.90 12.99
N ASN A 54 1.87 -3.98 14.19
CA ASN A 54 3.29 -4.29 14.42
C ASN A 54 4.22 -3.39 13.59
N LEU A 55 3.86 -2.12 13.41
CA LEU A 55 4.71 -1.17 12.71
C LEU A 55 5.92 -0.84 13.57
N VAL A 56 7.08 -1.21 13.08
CA VAL A 56 8.37 -1.03 13.76
C VAL A 56 9.42 -0.48 12.80
N LYS A 57 10.44 0.19 13.35
CA LYS A 57 11.61 0.58 12.58
C LYS A 57 12.38 -0.67 12.12
N ALA A 58 12.73 -0.71 10.85
CA ALA A 58 13.54 -1.76 10.25
C ALA A 58 15.01 -1.33 10.16
N TRP A 59 15.91 -2.30 10.29
CA TRP A 59 17.35 -2.11 10.08
C TRP A 59 17.75 -2.32 8.62
N GLU A 60 16.96 -3.13 7.90
CA GLU A 60 17.11 -3.39 6.48
C GLU A 60 16.71 -2.14 5.69
N THR A 61 17.50 -1.80 4.66
CA THR A 61 17.25 -0.64 3.79
C THR A 61 16.73 -1.05 2.41
N GLU A 62 16.29 -2.29 2.28
CA GLU A 62 15.74 -2.85 1.05
C GLU A 62 14.22 -2.95 1.16
N PHE A 63 13.55 -2.61 0.07
CA PHE A 63 12.11 -2.78 -0.05
C PHE A 63 11.77 -4.26 -0.18
N SER A 64 10.72 -4.70 0.50
CA SER A 64 10.18 -6.04 0.30
C SER A 64 8.70 -6.08 0.63
N VAL A 65 7.99 -7.01 -0.02
CA VAL A 65 6.58 -7.25 0.19
C VAL A 65 6.32 -8.75 0.16
N VAL A 66 5.64 -9.24 1.18
CA VAL A 66 5.27 -10.66 1.29
C VAL A 66 3.76 -10.76 1.40
N LYS A 67 3.12 -11.30 0.37
CA LYS A 67 1.69 -11.59 0.39
C LYS A 67 1.42 -12.71 1.40
N LEU A 68 0.51 -12.46 2.35
CA LEU A 68 0.09 -13.44 3.34
C LEU A 68 -1.07 -14.30 2.83
N THR A 69 -1.34 -15.41 3.51
CA THR A 69 -2.44 -16.33 3.17
C THR A 69 -3.83 -15.73 3.42
N GLU A 70 -3.93 -14.74 4.31
CA GLU A 70 -5.13 -13.92 4.47
C GLU A 70 -5.38 -13.10 3.19
N TYR A 71 -6.64 -13.00 2.76
CA TYR A 71 -7.00 -12.60 1.40
C TYR A 71 -6.27 -11.36 0.85
N PHE A 72 -6.28 -10.26 1.61
CA PHE A 72 -5.62 -9.01 1.23
C PHE A 72 -4.33 -8.69 1.97
N ALA A 73 -3.94 -9.49 2.97
CA ALA A 73 -2.92 -9.05 3.90
C ALA A 73 -1.49 -9.19 3.35
N TYR A 74 -0.60 -8.33 3.84
CA TYR A 74 0.82 -8.27 3.52
C TYR A 74 1.66 -8.01 4.77
N ASN A 75 2.90 -8.51 4.73
CA ASN A 75 4.00 -7.90 5.46
C ASN A 75 4.82 -7.04 4.49
N ILE A 76 5.11 -5.81 4.88
CA ILE A 76 5.72 -4.81 3.99
C ILE A 76 6.92 -4.18 4.69
N TYR A 77 8.02 -4.07 3.94
CA TYR A 77 9.20 -3.28 4.28
C TYR A 77 9.26 -2.08 3.35
N ALA A 78 9.07 -0.89 3.91
CA ALA A 78 8.88 0.37 3.19
C ALA A 78 9.71 1.49 3.82
N GLN A 79 9.87 2.59 3.09
CA GLN A 79 10.56 3.79 3.58
C GLN A 79 9.54 4.86 3.94
N VAL A 80 9.74 5.53 5.08
CA VAL A 80 8.94 6.70 5.47
C VAL A 80 9.34 7.90 4.61
N VAL A 81 8.35 8.50 3.95
CA VAL A 81 8.53 9.70 3.11
C VAL A 81 8.19 10.95 3.91
N ASP A 82 7.06 10.93 4.61
CA ASP A 82 6.61 12.02 5.47
C ASP A 82 5.86 11.43 6.67
N LYS A 83 6.53 11.46 7.82
CA LYS A 83 5.97 10.99 9.10
C LYS A 83 4.75 11.79 9.54
N GLU A 84 4.73 13.10 9.29
CA GLU A 84 3.70 13.98 9.82
C GLU A 84 2.33 13.69 9.23
N VAL A 85 2.30 13.18 8.00
CA VAL A 85 1.05 12.71 7.40
C VAL A 85 0.92 11.20 7.44
N GLY A 86 2.00 10.43 7.63
CA GLY A 86 1.98 8.96 7.58
C GLY A 86 2.24 8.38 6.18
N LEU A 87 2.90 9.15 5.33
CA LEU A 87 3.21 8.78 3.95
C LEU A 87 4.47 7.91 3.91
N ILE A 88 4.36 6.76 3.27
CA ILE A 88 5.43 5.78 3.11
C ILE A 88 5.49 5.33 1.64
N LYS A 89 6.59 4.69 1.24
CA LYS A 89 6.74 4.15 -0.12
C LYS A 89 7.36 2.76 -0.16
N LEU A 90 6.90 1.96 -1.12
CA LEU A 90 7.48 0.69 -1.54
C LEU A 90 7.87 0.83 -3.02
N GLY A 91 9.16 0.94 -3.32
CA GLY A 91 9.59 1.37 -4.66
C GLY A 91 9.05 2.77 -4.98
N ASP A 92 8.34 2.90 -6.09
CA ASP A 92 7.63 4.14 -6.48
C ASP A 92 6.20 4.20 -5.91
N ILE A 93 5.66 3.10 -5.37
CA ILE A 93 4.28 3.03 -4.89
C ILE A 93 4.16 3.77 -3.55
N LYS A 94 3.36 4.84 -3.53
CA LYS A 94 3.05 5.60 -2.32
C LYS A 94 1.91 4.94 -1.56
N MET A 95 2.04 4.86 -0.25
CA MET A 95 1.02 4.35 0.65
C MET A 95 0.87 5.26 1.86
N GLN A 96 -0.31 5.22 2.46
CA GLN A 96 -0.72 6.07 3.57
C GLN A 96 -1.12 5.17 4.74
N VAL A 97 -0.45 5.32 5.87
CA VAL A 97 -0.90 4.76 7.16
C VAL A 97 -1.53 5.87 8.01
N GLU A 98 -2.24 5.50 9.07
CA GLU A 98 -2.74 6.48 10.03
C GLU A 98 -1.57 7.21 10.71
N LYS A 99 -1.59 8.55 10.74
CA LYS A 99 -0.53 9.39 11.33
C LYS A 99 -0.07 8.91 12.71
N ASN A 100 -1.01 8.53 13.56
CA ASN A 100 -0.74 8.24 14.97
C ASN A 100 -0.16 6.83 15.22
N ILE A 101 -0.02 6.00 14.17
CA ILE A 101 0.50 4.64 14.32
C ILE A 101 2.02 4.56 14.20
N LEU A 102 2.69 5.62 13.70
CA LEU A 102 4.15 5.67 13.61
C LEU A 102 4.77 5.95 15.00
N PRO A 103 5.62 5.04 15.53
CA PRO A 103 6.39 5.28 16.74
C PRO A 103 7.19 6.60 16.73
N GLY A 104 7.38 7.17 17.92
CA GLY A 104 8.04 8.47 18.09
C GLY A 104 9.49 8.51 17.60
N ASP A 105 10.21 7.40 17.64
CA ASP A 105 11.60 7.23 17.25
C ASP A 105 11.83 7.00 15.74
N ILE A 106 10.76 6.73 14.98
CA ILE A 106 10.80 6.71 13.52
C ILE A 106 10.85 8.13 12.97
N LYS A 107 11.62 8.35 11.90
CA LYS A 107 11.80 9.64 11.22
C LYS A 107 11.64 9.47 9.71
N ASP A 108 11.54 10.59 9.00
CA ASP A 108 11.60 10.58 7.54
C ASP A 108 12.88 9.91 7.05
N ASN A 109 12.78 9.15 5.96
CA ASN A 109 13.80 8.29 5.37
C ASN A 109 14.16 7.03 6.16
N ASP A 110 13.62 6.80 7.36
CA ASP A 110 13.76 5.51 8.03
C ASP A 110 12.99 4.43 7.27
N TYR A 111 13.48 3.19 7.36
CA TYR A 111 12.76 2.02 6.90
C TYR A 111 11.92 1.46 8.03
N ILE A 112 10.77 0.91 7.68
CA ILE A 112 9.80 0.31 8.59
C ILE A 112 9.35 -1.05 8.08
N SER A 113 9.00 -1.93 9.01
CA SER A 113 8.31 -3.19 8.74
C SER A 113 6.96 -3.16 9.41
N TYR A 114 5.92 -3.58 8.71
CA TYR A 114 4.57 -3.64 9.26
C TYR A 114 3.71 -4.71 8.59
N TYR A 115 2.70 -5.16 9.34
CA TYR A 115 1.58 -5.91 8.80
C TYR A 115 0.50 -4.94 8.33
N CYS A 116 -0.11 -5.23 7.18
CA CYS A 116 -1.29 -4.54 6.68
C CYS A 116 -2.34 -5.57 6.28
N GLN A 117 -3.58 -5.44 6.79
CA GLN A 117 -4.64 -6.40 6.49
C GLN A 117 -5.19 -6.23 5.07
N ARG A 118 -5.31 -4.97 4.62
CA ARG A 118 -5.88 -4.63 3.31
C ARG A 118 -5.34 -3.29 2.86
N ILE A 119 -5.02 -3.18 1.57
CA ILE A 119 -4.62 -1.93 0.94
C ILE A 119 -5.76 -1.49 0.04
N ASP A 120 -6.19 -0.24 0.17
CA ASP A 120 -7.34 0.31 -0.52
C ASP A 120 -6.89 1.34 -1.55
N LEU A 121 -7.43 1.24 -2.76
CA LEU A 121 -7.42 2.30 -3.77
C LEU A 121 -8.72 3.08 -3.64
N MET A 122 -8.58 4.35 -3.22
CA MET A 122 -9.68 5.27 -2.93
C MET A 122 -10.25 5.94 -4.19
#